data_AF-A0AAV6JEC7-F1
#
_entry.id   AF-A0AAV6JEC7-F1
#
_cell.length_a   1.000
_cell.length_b   1.000
_cell.length_c   1.000
_cell.angle_alpha   90.00
_cell.angle_beta   90.00
_cell.angle_gamma   90.00
#
_symmetry.space_group_name_H-M   'P 1'
#
loop_
_entity.id
_entity.type
_entity.pdbx_description
1 polymer ?
#
loop_
_entity_poly.entity_id
_entity_poly.type
_entity_poly.pdbx_seq_one_letter_code
_entity_poly.pdbx_strand_id
1 'polypeptide(L)'
;MNFSKVCLSNPLCRSWITLDAHSASLILLGDLLNRVAENDLFDWSGRSKLIDCISNFIVVRPHIGQTMIEKLLRMLQDPDYRVRFSLARRIGTLFQTWDGHDDLFQDICSNFGAKLVVSSKEKVVTAKEVLAAGPQPHPTMETIIITLMHLAMFSEKIELEAVFMMCVISAIDLSQRELVVAALDNLSRQLQYTSRSKYLEELMGSILFSWVACGVSLVSLVEVRLSELYYFCREERCRSSGVIDMIKIFRPDRVFMVMVLSLDYAD
;
A
#
# COMPACT_ATOMS: atom_id res chain seq x y z
N MET A 1 -19.67 9.02 8.02
CA MET A 1 -19.26 9.51 6.68
C MET A 1 -20.44 9.45 5.72
N ASN A 2 -20.62 10.48 4.89
CA ASN A 2 -21.77 10.63 3.97
C ASN A 2 -21.38 10.11 2.57
N PHE A 3 -21.28 8.78 2.43
CA PHE A 3 -20.87 8.09 1.20
C PHE A 3 -21.89 8.18 0.04
N SER A 4 -23.02 8.86 0.24
CA SER A 4 -24.12 8.99 -0.72
C SER A 4 -23.73 9.69 -2.04
N LYS A 5 -22.56 10.36 -2.10
CA LYS A 5 -22.10 11.08 -3.29
C LYS A 5 -21.08 10.33 -4.17
N VAL A 6 -20.49 9.22 -3.71
CA VAL A 6 -19.36 8.56 -4.42
C VAL A 6 -19.81 7.42 -5.35
N CYS A 7 -21.04 6.91 -5.20
CA CYS A 7 -21.52 5.75 -5.96
C CYS A 7 -22.02 6.04 -7.41
N LEU A 8 -22.00 7.29 -7.89
CA LEU A 8 -22.76 7.69 -9.09
C LEU A 8 -21.95 7.81 -10.40
N SER A 9 -20.63 7.63 -10.38
CA SER A 9 -19.75 7.82 -11.55
C SER A 9 -19.45 6.57 -12.37
N ASN A 10 -19.68 5.36 -11.85
CA ASN A 10 -19.32 4.12 -12.55
C ASN A 10 -20.44 3.63 -13.51
N PRO A 11 -20.15 3.45 -14.82
CA PRO A 11 -21.13 2.94 -15.80
C PRO A 11 -21.72 1.56 -15.46
N LEU A 12 -21.00 0.73 -14.71
CA LEU A 12 -21.48 -0.59 -14.24
C LEU A 12 -22.52 -0.48 -13.11
N CYS A 13 -22.65 0.68 -12.46
CA CYS A 13 -23.69 0.93 -11.46
C CYS A 13 -25.05 1.30 -12.08
N ARG A 14 -25.11 1.73 -13.34
CA ARG A 14 -26.37 2.21 -13.97
C ARG A 14 -27.34 1.09 -14.40
N SER A 15 -26.94 -0.17 -14.40
CA SER A 15 -27.81 -1.29 -14.83
C SER A 15 -28.68 -1.89 -13.74
N TRP A 16 -28.61 -1.41 -12.48
CA TRP A 16 -29.23 -2.09 -11.34
C TRP A 16 -30.58 -1.53 -10.85
N ILE A 17 -31.29 -0.74 -11.66
CA ILE A 17 -32.58 -0.13 -11.24
C ILE A 17 -33.81 -1.03 -11.52
N THR A 18 -33.64 -2.23 -12.06
CA THR A 18 -34.76 -3.17 -12.25
C THR A 18 -34.44 -4.54 -11.65
N LEU A 19 -34.96 -4.84 -10.45
CA LEU A 19 -35.43 -6.18 -10.00
C LEU A 19 -35.78 -6.13 -8.50
N ASP A 20 -37.04 -5.80 -8.21
CA ASP A 20 -37.56 -5.48 -6.87
C ASP A 20 -37.71 -6.70 -5.94
N ALA A 21 -37.51 -7.93 -6.44
CA ALA A 21 -37.53 -9.15 -5.63
C ALA A 21 -36.13 -9.64 -5.21
N HIS A 22 -35.11 -9.42 -6.04
CA HIS A 22 -33.73 -9.82 -5.71
C HIS A 22 -33.03 -8.81 -4.79
N SER A 23 -33.50 -7.56 -4.73
CA SER A 23 -33.03 -6.54 -3.79
C SER A 23 -33.27 -6.98 -2.34
N ALA A 24 -34.48 -7.45 -2.01
CA ALA A 24 -34.86 -7.88 -0.67
C ALA A 24 -34.01 -9.07 -0.16
N SER A 25 -33.81 -10.10 -1.00
CA SER A 25 -32.97 -11.26 -0.62
C SER A 25 -31.51 -10.88 -0.36
N LEU A 26 -30.98 -9.90 -1.11
CA LEU A 26 -29.61 -9.44 -0.92
C LEU A 26 -29.47 -8.52 0.29
N ILE A 27 -30.51 -7.76 0.65
CA ILE A 27 -30.56 -7.03 1.92
C ILE A 27 -30.54 -8.03 3.09
N LEU A 28 -31.39 -9.06 3.06
CA LEU A 28 -31.40 -10.10 4.09
C LEU A 28 -30.06 -10.84 4.20
N LEU A 29 -29.41 -11.12 3.07
CA LEU A 29 -28.07 -11.70 3.05
C LEU A 29 -27.04 -10.74 3.67
N GLY A 30 -27.14 -9.45 3.37
CA GLY A 30 -26.30 -8.42 3.96
C GLY A 30 -26.47 -8.35 5.48
N ASP A 31 -27.71 -8.37 5.97
CA ASP A 31 -28.04 -8.38 7.40
C ASP A 31 -27.50 -9.64 8.09
N LEU A 32 -27.64 -10.80 7.44
CA LEU A 32 -27.09 -12.06 7.95
C LEU A 32 -25.56 -11.99 8.05
N LEU A 33 -24.87 -11.53 7.00
CA LEU A 33 -23.41 -11.36 7.02
C LEU A 33 -22.96 -10.39 8.12
N ASN A 34 -23.68 -9.30 8.31
CA ASN A 34 -23.39 -8.32 9.36
C ASN A 34 -23.52 -8.93 10.77
N ARG A 35 -24.55 -9.73 11.02
CA ARG A 35 -24.74 -10.45 12.29
C ARG A 35 -23.69 -11.53 12.49
N VAL A 36 -23.37 -12.29 11.44
CA VAL A 36 -22.33 -13.32 11.48
C VAL A 36 -20.97 -12.69 11.80
N ALA A 37 -20.67 -11.52 11.25
CA ALA A 37 -19.46 -10.76 11.53
C ALA A 37 -19.37 -10.18 12.95
N GLU A 38 -20.48 -10.06 13.66
CA GLU A 38 -20.51 -9.62 15.07
C GLU A 38 -20.24 -10.77 16.05
N ASN A 39 -20.25 -12.02 15.58
CA ASN A 39 -20.01 -13.17 16.43
C ASN A 39 -18.54 -13.56 16.43
N ASP A 40 -17.90 -13.52 17.59
CA ASP A 40 -16.51 -13.99 17.80
C ASP A 40 -16.39 -15.53 17.85
N LEU A 41 -17.39 -16.25 17.35
CA LEU A 41 -17.46 -17.72 17.44
C LEU A 41 -16.61 -18.44 16.39
N PHE A 42 -16.16 -17.74 15.34
CA PHE A 42 -15.35 -18.36 14.29
C PHE A 42 -13.91 -18.52 14.71
N ASP A 43 -13.34 -19.68 14.38
CA ASP A 43 -11.90 -19.83 14.31
C ASP A 43 -11.31 -18.97 13.18
N TRP A 44 -9.98 -18.94 13.07
CA TRP A 44 -9.30 -18.14 12.05
C TRP A 44 -9.78 -18.50 10.62
N SER A 45 -10.11 -19.77 10.36
CA SER A 45 -10.56 -20.21 9.04
C SER A 45 -11.95 -19.67 8.71
N GLY A 46 -12.87 -19.70 9.68
CA GLY A 46 -14.19 -19.09 9.55
C GLY A 46 -14.10 -17.59 9.32
N ARG A 47 -13.22 -16.88 10.04
CA ARG A 47 -13.00 -15.44 9.86
C ARG A 47 -12.39 -15.12 8.47
N SER A 48 -11.46 -15.93 7.96
CA SER A 48 -10.97 -15.79 6.58
C SER A 48 -12.07 -16.00 5.53
N LYS A 49 -12.97 -16.98 5.72
CA LYS A 49 -14.12 -17.19 4.82
C LYS A 49 -15.11 -16.03 4.88
N LEU A 50 -15.30 -15.45 6.07
CA LEU A 50 -16.15 -14.28 6.24
C LEU A 50 -15.60 -13.08 5.46
N ILE A 51 -14.28 -12.84 5.49
CA ILE A 51 -13.62 -11.81 4.65
C ILE A 51 -13.96 -12.03 3.17
N ASP A 52 -13.83 -13.26 2.69
CA ASP A 52 -14.14 -13.60 1.30
C ASP A 52 -15.61 -13.33 0.96
N CYS A 53 -16.54 -13.73 1.83
CA CYS A 53 -17.96 -13.47 1.67
C CYS A 53 -18.28 -11.98 1.61
N ILE A 54 -17.75 -11.18 2.55
CA ILE A 54 -17.94 -9.73 2.60
C ILE A 54 -17.34 -9.08 1.35
N SER A 55 -16.12 -9.44 0.96
CA SER A 55 -15.43 -8.88 -0.20
C SER A 55 -16.20 -9.15 -1.50
N ASN A 56 -16.68 -10.38 -1.68
CA ASN A 56 -17.51 -10.73 -2.84
C ASN A 56 -18.87 -10.00 -2.80
N PHE A 57 -19.48 -9.86 -1.61
CA PHE A 57 -20.75 -9.16 -1.46
C PHE A 57 -20.62 -7.67 -1.78
N ILE A 58 -19.52 -7.02 -1.38
CA ILE A 58 -19.20 -5.63 -1.74
C ILE A 58 -19.20 -5.44 -3.26
N VAL A 59 -18.57 -6.35 -4.00
CA VAL A 59 -18.55 -6.28 -5.48
C VAL A 59 -19.96 -6.42 -6.07
N VAL A 60 -20.81 -7.28 -5.50
CA VAL A 60 -22.17 -7.55 -6.01
C VAL A 60 -23.17 -6.44 -5.62
N ARG A 61 -23.04 -5.87 -4.41
CA ARG A 61 -23.92 -4.83 -3.87
C ARG A 61 -23.11 -3.79 -3.08
N PRO A 62 -22.42 -2.86 -3.78
CA PRO A 62 -21.56 -1.87 -3.13
C PRO A 62 -22.29 -1.01 -2.08
N HIS A 63 -23.52 -0.59 -2.37
CA HIS A 63 -24.32 0.25 -1.48
C HIS A 63 -24.67 -0.43 -0.14
N ILE A 64 -24.92 -1.75 -0.13
CA ILE A 64 -25.18 -2.51 1.10
C ILE A 64 -23.85 -2.86 1.77
N GLY A 65 -22.90 -3.35 0.98
CA GLY A 65 -21.58 -3.78 1.46
C GLY A 65 -20.77 -2.66 2.10
N GLN A 66 -21.05 -1.39 1.76
CA GLN A 66 -20.44 -0.23 2.39
C GLN A 66 -20.60 -0.21 3.92
N THR A 67 -21.73 -0.72 4.43
CA THR A 67 -21.99 -0.82 5.88
C THR A 67 -21.05 -1.80 6.60
N MET A 68 -20.37 -2.66 5.85
CA MET A 68 -19.48 -3.70 6.36
C MET A 68 -18.00 -3.28 6.31
N ILE A 69 -17.66 -2.16 5.64
CA ILE A 69 -16.26 -1.74 5.45
C ILE A 69 -15.56 -1.57 6.79
N GLU A 70 -16.18 -0.86 7.74
CA GLU A 70 -15.56 -0.61 9.04
C GLU A 70 -15.20 -1.92 9.76
N LYS A 71 -16.12 -2.90 9.74
CA LYS A 71 -15.87 -4.23 10.31
C LYS A 71 -14.75 -4.94 9.58
N LEU A 72 -14.76 -4.90 8.25
CA LEU A 72 -13.73 -5.50 7.42
C LEU A 72 -12.36 -4.91 7.75
N LEU A 73 -12.21 -3.58 7.82
CA LEU A 73 -10.94 -2.92 8.10
C LEU A 73 -10.40 -3.24 9.50
N ARG A 74 -11.26 -3.40 10.51
CA ARG A 74 -10.82 -3.85 11.85
C ARG A 74 -10.15 -5.22 11.83
N MET A 75 -10.46 -6.08 10.86
CA MET A 75 -9.81 -7.39 10.72
C MET A 75 -8.34 -7.29 10.27
N LEU A 76 -7.83 -6.10 9.88
CA LEU A 76 -6.39 -5.85 9.73
C LEU A 76 -5.63 -5.93 11.07
N GLN A 77 -6.35 -5.86 12.20
CA GLN A 77 -5.82 -6.02 13.56
C GLN A 77 -6.19 -7.37 14.17
N ASP A 78 -6.67 -8.35 13.38
CA ASP A 78 -7.01 -9.67 13.89
C ASP A 78 -5.79 -10.34 14.56
N PRO A 79 -5.96 -10.99 15.72
CA PRO A 79 -4.85 -11.64 16.42
C PRO A 79 -4.19 -12.75 15.59
N ASP A 80 -4.92 -13.38 14.66
CA ASP A 80 -4.37 -14.40 13.77
C ASP A 80 -3.87 -13.77 12.46
N TYR A 81 -2.56 -13.92 12.21
CA TYR A 81 -1.92 -13.43 10.99
C TYR A 81 -2.59 -13.92 9.70
N ARG A 82 -3.15 -15.14 9.68
CA ARG A 82 -3.79 -15.69 8.47
C ARG A 82 -5.06 -14.92 8.10
N VAL A 83 -5.78 -14.42 9.10
CA VAL A 83 -6.96 -13.59 8.89
C VAL A 83 -6.54 -12.23 8.31
N ARG A 84 -5.53 -11.59 8.92
CA ARG A 84 -4.97 -10.32 8.43
C ARG A 84 -4.44 -10.44 7.00
N PHE A 85 -3.69 -11.49 6.71
CA PHE A 85 -3.16 -11.78 5.39
C PHE A 85 -4.27 -12.05 4.35
N SER A 86 -5.33 -12.76 4.74
CA SER A 86 -6.51 -13.00 3.89
C SER A 86 -7.16 -11.69 3.47
N LEU A 87 -7.32 -10.75 4.41
CA LEU A 87 -7.85 -9.43 4.12
C LEU A 87 -6.89 -8.60 3.26
N ALA A 88 -5.59 -8.56 3.60
CA ALA A 88 -4.60 -7.80 2.85
C ALA A 88 -4.61 -8.16 1.36
N ARG A 89 -4.84 -9.43 1.02
CA ARG A 89 -4.98 -9.89 -0.37
C ARG A 89 -6.29 -9.48 -1.06
N ARG A 90 -7.35 -9.32 -0.29
CA ARG A 90 -8.68 -8.94 -0.80
C ARG A 90 -8.90 -7.43 -0.79
N ILE A 91 -8.09 -6.66 -0.07
CA ILE A 91 -8.32 -5.22 0.14
C ILE A 91 -8.46 -4.41 -1.16
N GLY A 92 -7.82 -4.88 -2.24
CA GLY A 92 -7.94 -4.31 -3.57
C GLY A 92 -9.36 -4.24 -4.12
N THR A 93 -10.26 -5.13 -3.67
CA THR A 93 -11.66 -5.12 -4.12
C THR A 93 -12.34 -3.80 -3.75
N LEU A 94 -11.91 -3.13 -2.68
CA LEU A 94 -12.47 -1.85 -2.27
C LEU A 94 -12.12 -0.74 -3.29
N PHE A 95 -10.87 -0.71 -3.77
CA PHE A 95 -10.38 0.24 -4.78
C PHE A 95 -10.92 -0.05 -6.19
N GLN A 96 -11.29 -1.30 -6.47
CA GLN A 96 -12.00 -1.64 -7.70
C GLN A 96 -13.47 -1.23 -7.66
N THR A 97 -14.03 -1.02 -6.47
CA THR A 97 -15.47 -0.80 -6.27
C THR A 97 -15.83 0.68 -6.12
N TRP A 98 -14.98 1.49 -5.48
CA TRP A 98 -15.25 2.91 -5.19
C TRP A 98 -14.15 3.84 -5.67
N ASP A 99 -14.52 5.02 -6.20
CA ASP A 99 -13.58 6.02 -6.75
C ASP A 99 -12.84 6.85 -5.68
N GLY A 100 -13.27 6.78 -4.41
CA GLY A 100 -12.74 7.56 -3.27
C GLY A 100 -11.44 7.01 -2.68
N HIS A 101 -10.40 6.83 -3.50
CA HIS A 101 -9.19 6.10 -3.11
C HIS A 101 -8.39 6.76 -1.98
N ASP A 102 -8.36 8.10 -1.91
CA ASP A 102 -7.59 8.82 -0.89
C ASP A 102 -8.21 8.60 0.50
N ASP A 103 -9.52 8.79 0.63
CA ASP A 103 -10.27 8.58 1.87
C ASP A 103 -10.17 7.11 2.32
N LEU A 104 -10.36 6.18 1.38
CA LEU A 104 -10.26 4.74 1.64
C LEU A 104 -8.85 4.33 2.08
N PHE A 105 -7.81 4.93 1.49
CA PHE A 105 -6.43 4.69 1.90
C PHE A 105 -6.18 5.18 3.33
N GLN A 106 -6.65 6.37 3.68
CA GLN A 106 -6.54 6.88 5.05
C GLN A 106 -7.30 6.00 6.06
N ASP A 107 -8.50 5.53 5.71
CA ASP A 107 -9.28 4.62 6.55
C ASP A 107 -8.52 3.31 6.80
N ILE A 108 -7.90 2.74 5.77
CA ILE A 108 -7.06 1.53 5.90
C ILE A 108 -5.84 1.80 6.79
N CYS A 109 -5.11 2.89 6.53
CA CYS A 109 -3.95 3.25 7.33
C CYS A 109 -4.28 3.46 8.81
N SER A 110 -5.44 4.04 9.11
CA SER A 110 -5.92 4.23 10.49
C SER A 110 -6.21 2.91 11.20
N ASN A 111 -6.51 1.84 10.44
CA ASN A 111 -6.81 0.52 10.97
C ASN A 111 -5.58 -0.40 11.07
N PHE A 112 -4.36 0.06 10.77
CA PHE A 112 -3.16 -0.77 10.96
C PHE A 112 -2.75 -0.94 12.43
N GLY A 113 -3.18 -0.04 13.31
CA GLY A 113 -2.75 -0.07 14.72
C GLY A 113 -1.26 0.21 14.92
N ALA A 114 -0.57 0.75 13.91
CA ALA A 114 0.85 1.12 13.96
C ALA A 114 1.04 2.55 13.46
N LYS A 115 2.03 3.26 14.03
CA LYS A 115 2.39 4.60 13.58
C LYS A 115 3.34 4.48 12.39
N LEU A 116 2.96 5.05 11.25
CA LEU A 116 3.72 5.01 10.01
C LEU A 116 4.12 6.41 9.56
N VAL A 117 5.22 6.50 8.82
CA VAL A 117 5.61 7.72 8.11
C VAL A 117 4.63 7.88 6.96
N VAL A 118 4.03 9.07 6.84
CA VAL A 118 3.01 9.38 5.84
C VAL A 118 3.35 10.72 5.23
N SER A 119 3.26 10.82 3.91
CA SER A 119 3.47 12.05 3.15
C SER A 119 2.27 12.27 2.23
N SER A 120 1.17 12.75 2.79
CA SER A 120 -0.03 13.12 2.03
C SER A 120 -0.25 14.63 2.07
N LYS A 121 -1.16 15.13 1.22
CA LYS A 121 -1.51 16.56 1.18
C LYS A 121 -2.10 17.07 2.49
N GLU A 122 -2.78 16.19 3.22
CA GLU A 122 -3.52 16.53 4.44
C GLU A 122 -2.72 16.23 5.72
N LYS A 123 -1.81 15.26 5.64
CA LYS A 123 -1.12 14.73 6.81
C LYS A 123 0.32 14.36 6.48
N VAL A 124 1.24 14.95 7.23
CA VAL A 124 2.66 14.55 7.25
C VAL A 124 2.96 13.96 8.61
N VAL A 125 3.42 12.71 8.64
CA VAL A 125 3.98 12.05 9.84
C VAL A 125 5.46 11.79 9.57
N THR A 126 6.33 12.30 10.43
CA THR A 126 7.78 12.29 10.21
C THR A 126 8.45 11.02 10.73
N ALA A 127 9.65 10.72 10.23
CA ALA A 127 10.47 9.61 10.73
C ALA A 127 10.75 9.74 12.23
N LYS A 128 11.04 10.96 12.70
CA LYS A 128 11.28 11.26 14.11
C LYS A 128 10.08 10.88 14.99
N GLU A 129 8.87 11.18 14.53
CA GLU A 129 7.63 10.86 15.25
C GLU A 129 7.34 9.37 15.33
N VAL A 130 7.72 8.61 14.29
CA VAL A 130 7.58 7.14 14.27
C VAL A 130 8.62 6.51 15.18
N LEU A 131 9.89 6.93 15.09
CA LEU A 131 10.96 6.47 15.97
C LEU A 131 10.64 6.73 17.45
N ALA A 132 10.05 7.89 17.75
CA ALA A 132 9.61 8.23 19.11
C ALA A 132 8.47 7.35 19.63
N ALA A 133 7.68 6.71 18.76
CA ALA A 133 6.62 5.77 19.17
C ALA A 133 7.16 4.38 19.53
N GLY A 134 8.45 4.12 19.31
CA GLY A 134 9.08 2.84 19.59
C GLY A 134 8.85 1.79 18.50
N PRO A 135 9.49 0.61 18.66
CA PRO A 135 9.41 -0.47 17.68
C PRO A 135 7.98 -0.99 17.58
N GLN A 136 7.54 -1.23 16.35
CA GLN A 136 6.23 -1.81 16.06
C GLN A 136 6.33 -3.34 16.05
N PRO A 137 5.26 -4.09 16.41
CA PRO A 137 5.31 -5.54 16.37
C PRO A 137 5.57 -6.07 14.96
N HIS A 138 6.52 -6.99 14.81
CA HIS A 138 6.91 -7.58 13.52
C HIS A 138 5.71 -8.09 12.71
N PRO A 139 4.75 -8.85 13.29
CA PRO A 139 3.60 -9.35 12.52
C PRO A 139 2.70 -8.22 12.01
N THR A 140 2.64 -7.08 12.71
CA THR A 140 1.89 -5.90 12.29
C THR A 140 2.55 -5.26 11.07
N MET A 141 3.88 -5.12 11.08
CA MET A 141 4.64 -4.59 9.94
C MET A 141 4.51 -5.46 8.69
N GLU A 142 4.53 -6.80 8.84
CA GLU A 142 4.29 -7.72 7.71
C GLU A 142 2.92 -7.49 7.07
N THR A 143 1.87 -7.36 7.89
CA THR A 143 0.51 -7.09 7.40
C THR A 143 0.45 -5.76 6.67
N ILE A 144 1.11 -4.72 7.19
CA ILE A 144 1.18 -3.40 6.56
C ILE A 144 1.86 -3.50 5.20
N ILE A 145 3.04 -4.11 5.12
CA ILE A 145 3.80 -4.22 3.85
C ILE A 145 2.98 -4.98 2.79
N ILE A 146 2.38 -6.12 3.14
CA ILE A 146 1.55 -6.88 2.22
C ILE A 146 0.29 -6.11 1.81
N THR A 147 -0.33 -5.38 2.74
CA THR A 147 -1.51 -4.55 2.42
C THR A 147 -1.11 -3.43 1.46
N LEU A 148 -0.07 -2.65 1.77
CA LEU A 148 0.45 -1.58 0.91
C LEU A 148 0.81 -2.09 -0.49
N MET A 149 1.42 -3.28 -0.59
CA MET A 149 1.70 -3.92 -1.88
C MET A 149 0.42 -4.15 -2.71
N HIS A 150 -0.65 -4.68 -2.11
CA HIS A 150 -1.91 -4.84 -2.84
C HIS A 150 -2.56 -3.49 -3.16
N LEU A 151 -2.47 -2.50 -2.27
CA LEU A 151 -3.02 -1.16 -2.53
C LEU A 151 -2.34 -0.48 -3.72
N ALA A 152 -1.00 -0.55 -3.79
CA ALA A 152 -0.23 0.00 -4.90
C ALA A 152 -0.60 -0.66 -6.25
N MET A 153 -0.88 -1.96 -6.23
CA MET A 153 -1.27 -2.73 -7.41
C MET A 153 -2.65 -2.36 -7.96
N PHE A 154 -3.60 -2.03 -7.09
CA PHE A 154 -4.99 -1.78 -7.49
C PHE A 154 -5.35 -0.30 -7.65
N SER A 155 -4.44 0.62 -7.32
CA SER A 155 -4.70 2.05 -7.38
C SER A 155 -3.45 2.85 -7.74
N GLU A 156 -3.34 3.25 -9.01
CA GLU A 156 -2.31 4.19 -9.50
C GLU A 156 -2.27 5.49 -8.68
N LYS A 157 -3.43 5.96 -8.21
CA LYS A 157 -3.53 7.18 -7.38
C LYS A 157 -2.81 7.08 -6.04
N ILE A 158 -2.73 5.88 -5.47
CA ILE A 158 -2.18 5.60 -4.14
C ILE A 158 -0.81 4.92 -4.23
N GLU A 159 -0.47 4.36 -5.40
CA GLU A 159 0.76 3.65 -5.68
C GLU A 159 2.01 4.34 -5.13
N LEU A 160 2.19 5.62 -5.47
CA LEU A 160 3.33 6.39 -5.00
C LEU A 160 3.42 6.43 -3.47
N GLU A 161 2.30 6.70 -2.79
CA GLU A 161 2.27 6.82 -1.33
C GLU A 161 2.52 5.47 -0.66
N ALA A 162 1.91 4.40 -1.17
CA ALA A 162 2.11 3.05 -0.65
C ALA A 162 3.55 2.55 -0.84
N VAL A 163 4.14 2.77 -2.03
CA VAL A 163 5.55 2.42 -2.31
C VAL A 163 6.50 3.25 -1.44
N PHE A 164 6.26 4.55 -1.30
CA PHE A 164 7.02 5.40 -0.39
C PHE A 164 7.01 4.85 1.04
N MET A 165 5.83 4.52 1.57
CA MET A 165 5.70 3.95 2.91
C MET A 165 6.46 2.63 3.06
N MET A 166 6.40 1.73 2.07
CA MET A 166 7.20 0.50 2.07
C MET A 166 8.70 0.77 2.10
N CYS A 167 9.20 1.73 1.30
CA CYS A 167 10.61 2.12 1.28
C CYS A 167 11.06 2.75 2.61
N VAL A 168 10.20 3.50 3.29
CA VAL A 168 10.54 4.07 4.60
C VAL A 168 10.55 3.00 5.68
N ILE A 169 9.64 2.02 5.63
CA ILE A 169 9.66 0.88 6.55
C ILE A 169 11.00 0.14 6.46
N SER A 170 11.49 -0.15 5.25
CA SER A 170 12.78 -0.84 5.06
C SER A 170 14.00 0.00 5.44
N ALA A 171 13.85 1.32 5.55
CA ALA A 171 14.89 2.25 5.96
C ALA A 171 14.97 2.42 7.48
N ILE A 172 13.81 2.39 8.16
CA ILE A 172 13.71 2.53 9.61
C ILE A 172 13.94 1.19 10.31
N ASP A 173 13.38 0.10 9.77
CA ASP A 173 13.48 -1.25 10.33
C ASP A 173 14.14 -2.21 9.34
N LEU A 174 15.40 -2.54 9.63
CA LEU A 174 16.22 -3.41 8.80
C LEU A 174 15.66 -4.83 8.68
N SER A 175 14.90 -5.31 9.68
CA SER A 175 14.36 -6.67 9.66
C SER A 175 13.27 -6.84 8.59
N GLN A 176 12.65 -5.74 8.16
CA GLN A 176 11.59 -5.75 7.14
C GLN A 176 12.14 -5.69 5.71
N ARG A 177 13.44 -5.46 5.52
CA ARG A 177 14.05 -5.23 4.19
C ARG A 177 13.76 -6.37 3.22
N GLU A 178 13.91 -7.62 3.63
CA GLU A 178 13.69 -8.78 2.76
C GLU A 178 12.24 -8.86 2.26
N LEU A 179 11.27 -8.61 3.14
CA LEU A 179 9.85 -8.62 2.78
C LEU A 179 9.49 -7.46 1.85
N VAL A 180 10.00 -6.25 2.13
CA VAL A 180 9.80 -5.08 1.26
C VAL A 180 10.40 -5.32 -0.12
N VAL A 181 11.60 -5.90 -0.20
CA VAL A 181 12.26 -6.26 -1.46
C VAL A 181 11.40 -7.27 -2.25
N ALA A 182 10.93 -8.33 -1.60
CA ALA A 182 10.07 -9.32 -2.23
C ALA A 182 8.73 -8.73 -2.71
N ALA A 183 8.16 -7.79 -1.94
CA ALA A 183 6.93 -7.09 -2.30
C ALA A 183 7.13 -6.16 -3.52
N LEU A 184 8.24 -5.43 -3.57
CA LEU A 184 8.58 -4.57 -4.72
C LEU A 184 8.91 -5.39 -5.98
N ASP A 185 9.58 -6.54 -5.85
CA ASP A 185 9.79 -7.47 -6.96
C ASP A 185 8.49 -8.06 -7.48
N ASN A 186 7.55 -8.33 -6.58
CA ASN A 186 6.23 -8.80 -6.94
C ASN A 186 5.46 -7.71 -7.69
N LEU A 187 5.41 -6.50 -7.15
CA LEU A 187 4.78 -5.33 -7.78
C LEU A 187 5.34 -5.07 -9.17
N SER A 188 6.67 -4.98 -9.30
CA SER A 188 7.29 -4.70 -10.60
C SER A 188 6.90 -5.75 -11.64
N ARG A 189 6.85 -7.04 -11.26
CA ARG A 189 6.45 -8.11 -12.16
C ARG A 189 4.96 -8.03 -12.53
N GLN A 190 4.09 -7.76 -11.56
CA GLN A 190 2.65 -7.65 -11.81
C GLN A 190 2.30 -6.45 -12.69
N LEU A 191 2.98 -5.32 -12.46
CA LEU A 191 2.89 -4.10 -13.26
C LEU A 191 3.69 -4.15 -14.57
N GLN A 192 4.24 -5.31 -14.94
CA GLN A 192 4.94 -5.56 -16.21
C GLN A 192 6.23 -4.74 -16.44
N TYR A 193 6.89 -4.33 -15.36
CA TYR A 193 8.25 -3.78 -15.43
C TYR A 193 9.28 -4.90 -15.59
N THR A 194 10.36 -4.60 -16.32
CA THR A 194 11.46 -5.56 -16.56
C THR A 194 12.27 -5.86 -15.31
N SER A 195 12.29 -4.93 -14.34
CA SER A 195 12.95 -5.12 -13.05
C SER A 195 12.38 -4.15 -11.99
N ARG A 196 12.62 -4.47 -10.72
CA ARG A 196 12.37 -3.57 -9.59
C ARG A 196 13.06 -2.22 -9.74
N SER A 197 14.29 -2.20 -10.26
CA SER A 197 15.03 -0.95 -10.50
C SER A 197 14.28 -0.05 -11.48
N LYS A 198 13.80 -0.61 -12.60
CA LYS A 198 13.04 0.15 -13.60
C LYS A 198 11.74 0.68 -13.03
N TYR A 199 11.10 -0.11 -12.19
CA TYR A 199 9.90 0.33 -11.49
C TYR A 199 10.17 1.51 -10.55
N LEU A 200 11.19 1.38 -9.69
CA LEU A 200 11.53 2.44 -8.72
C LEU A 200 12.08 3.70 -9.38
N GLU A 201 12.77 3.60 -10.52
CA GLU A 201 13.25 4.74 -11.31
C GLU A 201 12.10 5.71 -11.67
N GLU A 202 10.94 5.19 -12.05
CA GLU A 202 9.76 6.00 -12.42
C GLU A 202 9.18 6.78 -11.23
N LEU A 203 9.23 6.21 -10.03
CA LEU A 203 8.67 6.80 -8.81
C LEU A 203 9.69 7.66 -8.04
N MET A 204 10.96 7.57 -8.41
CA MET A 204 12.05 8.00 -7.55
C MET A 204 12.07 9.50 -7.26
N GLY A 205 11.77 10.33 -8.26
CA GLY A 205 11.73 11.79 -8.07
C GLY A 205 10.74 12.20 -7.00
N SER A 206 9.56 11.59 -7.02
CA SER A 206 8.49 11.85 -6.05
C SER A 206 8.78 11.23 -4.69
N ILE A 207 9.36 10.02 -4.64
CA ILE A 207 9.81 9.38 -3.39
C ILE A 207 10.84 10.25 -2.69
N LEU A 208 11.83 10.80 -3.42
CA LEU A 208 12.86 11.69 -2.87
C LEU A 208 12.25 12.94 -2.23
N PHE A 209 11.26 13.54 -2.88
CA PHE A 209 10.57 14.71 -2.34
C PHE A 209 9.89 14.38 -0.99
N SER A 210 9.08 13.31 -0.96
CA SER A 210 8.41 12.84 0.26
C SER A 210 9.42 12.42 1.35
N TRP A 211 10.56 11.85 0.96
CA TRP A 211 11.61 11.42 1.87
C TRP A 211 12.20 12.57 2.66
N VAL A 212 12.56 13.66 1.96
CA VAL A 212 13.09 14.88 2.57
C VAL A 212 12.01 15.56 3.42
N ALA A 213 10.78 15.66 2.90
CA ALA A 213 9.66 16.27 3.61
C ALA A 213 9.35 15.55 4.95
N CYS A 214 9.45 14.22 4.97
CA CYS A 214 9.25 13.41 6.18
C CYS A 214 10.48 13.31 7.09
N GLY A 215 11.61 13.93 6.72
CA GLY A 215 12.84 13.90 7.50
C GLY A 215 13.45 12.50 7.65
N VAL A 216 13.31 11.65 6.62
CA VAL A 216 13.91 10.31 6.62
C VAL A 216 15.40 10.42 6.27
N SER A 217 16.26 9.62 6.89
CA SER A 217 17.71 9.66 6.70
C SER A 217 18.11 9.41 5.24
N LEU A 218 18.89 10.33 4.64
CA LEU A 218 19.44 10.14 3.29
C LEU A 218 20.46 9.00 3.24
N VAL A 219 21.16 8.72 4.35
CA VAL A 219 22.06 7.56 4.44
C VAL A 219 21.24 6.28 4.31
N SER A 220 20.10 6.19 4.98
CA SER A 220 19.20 5.03 4.89
C SER A 220 18.56 4.90 3.51
N LEU A 221 18.29 6.02 2.81
CA LEU A 221 17.85 5.98 1.42
C LEU A 221 18.92 5.36 0.51
N VAL A 222 20.15 5.81 0.70
CA VAL A 222 21.31 5.30 -0.02
C VAL A 222 21.51 3.83 0.33
N GLU A 223 21.25 3.36 1.55
CA GLU A 223 21.30 1.92 1.85
C GLU A 223 20.15 1.11 1.26
N VAL A 224 18.93 1.65 1.20
CA VAL A 224 17.81 1.04 0.48
C VAL A 224 18.19 0.91 -1.00
N ARG A 225 18.77 1.97 -1.60
CA ARG A 225 19.30 1.97 -2.99
C ARG A 225 20.61 1.16 -3.17
N LEU A 226 21.47 1.06 -2.16
CA LEU A 226 22.78 0.38 -2.23
C LEU A 226 22.63 -1.11 -1.97
N SER A 227 21.60 -1.53 -1.23
CA SER A 227 21.15 -2.91 -1.22
C SER A 227 20.62 -3.33 -2.61
N GLU A 228 20.10 -2.39 -3.40
CA GLU A 228 19.74 -2.59 -4.81
C GLU A 228 20.99 -2.62 -5.72
N LEU A 229 22.01 -1.79 -5.45
CA LEU A 229 23.28 -1.81 -6.20
C LEU A 229 24.18 -3.01 -5.87
N TYR A 230 24.15 -3.60 -4.67
CA TYR A 230 24.95 -4.79 -4.38
C TYR A 230 24.51 -6.00 -5.23
N TYR A 231 23.22 -6.07 -5.62
CA TYR A 231 22.73 -7.04 -6.59
C TYR A 231 22.94 -6.61 -8.04
N PHE A 232 22.71 -5.33 -8.38
CA PHE A 232 23.01 -4.80 -9.73
C PHE A 232 24.49 -5.00 -10.11
N CYS A 233 25.41 -4.71 -9.18
CA CYS A 233 26.85 -4.90 -9.36
C CYS A 233 27.28 -6.37 -9.32
N ARG A 234 26.42 -7.30 -8.89
CA ARG A 234 26.66 -8.76 -8.89
C ARG A 234 26.13 -9.41 -10.17
N GLU A 235 25.01 -8.92 -10.70
CA GLU A 235 24.40 -9.41 -11.94
C GLU A 235 25.16 -8.86 -13.19
N GLU A 236 25.68 -7.64 -13.13
CA GLU A 236 26.58 -7.11 -14.18
C GLU A 236 28.03 -7.62 -14.07
N ARG A 237 28.53 -7.98 -12.87
CA ARG A 237 29.88 -8.59 -12.74
C ARG A 237 30.00 -9.97 -13.35
N CYS A 238 28.89 -10.68 -13.55
CA CYS A 238 28.87 -11.93 -14.29
C CYS A 238 28.96 -11.73 -15.82
N ARG A 239 28.90 -10.48 -16.33
CA ARG A 239 28.88 -10.20 -17.78
C ARG A 239 29.87 -9.16 -18.31
N SER A 240 30.53 -8.36 -17.49
CA SER A 240 31.58 -7.49 -18.03
C SER A 240 32.65 -7.12 -17.01
N SER A 241 33.83 -7.68 -17.22
CA SER A 241 35.11 -7.14 -16.79
C SER A 241 35.37 -5.81 -17.52
N GLY A 242 35.32 -4.68 -16.81
CA GLY A 242 35.71 -3.39 -17.37
C GLY A 242 35.23 -2.21 -16.52
N VAL A 243 36.17 -1.56 -15.84
CA VAL A 243 35.99 -0.29 -15.09
C VAL A 243 35.65 0.82 -16.07
N ILE A 244 34.51 1.53 -15.93
CA ILE A 244 34.36 2.98 -16.21
C ILE A 244 33.17 3.56 -15.40
N ASP A 245 33.42 4.69 -14.71
CA ASP A 245 32.44 5.74 -14.34
C ASP A 245 31.39 5.98 -15.42
N MET A 246 30.09 6.02 -15.08
CA MET A 246 29.10 6.89 -15.74
C MET A 246 27.78 6.93 -14.93
N ILE A 247 27.60 7.96 -14.11
CA ILE A 247 26.25 8.45 -13.77
C ILE A 247 25.80 9.31 -14.95
N LYS A 248 24.96 8.75 -15.81
CA LYS A 248 24.20 9.50 -16.82
C LYS A 248 22.73 9.51 -16.42
N ILE A 249 22.33 10.55 -15.70
CA ILE A 249 20.92 10.93 -15.53
C ILE A 249 20.63 11.94 -16.63
N PHE A 250 19.95 11.55 -17.71
CA PHE A 250 19.22 12.50 -18.57
C PHE A 250 18.16 11.80 -19.44
N ARG A 251 16.93 12.32 -19.39
CA ARG A 251 15.93 12.32 -20.48
C ARG A 251 15.36 13.76 -20.59
N PRO A 252 14.95 14.22 -21.77
CA PRO A 252 14.85 15.65 -22.11
C PRO A 252 13.51 16.32 -21.80
N ASP A 253 12.52 15.58 -21.28
CA ASP A 253 11.11 16.05 -21.36
C ASP A 253 10.52 16.54 -20.03
N ARG A 254 11.32 16.62 -18.96
CA ARG A 254 10.87 17.18 -17.67
C ARG A 254 11.98 17.98 -17.03
N VAL A 255 11.88 19.31 -17.13
CA VAL A 255 12.73 20.26 -16.40
C VAL A 255 12.41 20.12 -14.92
N PHE A 256 13.32 19.52 -14.15
CA PHE A 256 13.32 19.65 -12.69
C PHE A 256 14.68 20.18 -12.24
N MET A 257 14.60 21.31 -11.53
CA MET A 257 15.71 22.10 -11.01
C MET A 257 16.38 21.33 -9.86
N VAL A 258 17.66 21.02 -10.02
CA VAL A 258 18.48 20.36 -9.00
C VAL A 258 18.88 21.41 -7.95
N MET A 259 18.45 21.22 -6.69
CA MET A 259 19.11 21.86 -5.56
C MET A 259 20.42 21.12 -5.29
N VAL A 260 21.54 21.74 -5.68
CA VAL A 260 22.87 21.32 -5.26
C VAL A 260 23.06 21.82 -3.83
N LEU A 261 23.05 20.90 -2.85
CA LEU A 261 23.64 21.18 -1.55
C LEU A 261 25.15 20.95 -1.69
N SER A 262 25.90 22.04 -1.87
CA SER A 262 27.34 22.03 -1.68
C SER A 262 27.61 21.76 -0.19
N LEU A 263 28.17 20.59 0.11
CA LEU A 263 28.95 20.41 1.33
C LEU A 263 30.36 20.88 1.00
N ASP A 264 30.60 22.17 1.21
CA ASP A 264 31.96 22.69 1.30
C ASP A 264 32.58 22.08 2.56
N TYR A 265 33.54 21.18 2.36
CA TYR A 265 34.55 20.88 3.38
C TYR A 265 35.49 22.08 3.43
N ALA A 266 35.37 22.89 4.47
CA ALA A 266 36.38 23.85 4.87
C ALA A 266 37.22 23.21 6.00
N ASP A 267 38.49 22.99 5.66
CA ASP A 267 39.70 22.72 6.46
C ASP A 267 39.71 21.55 7.47
#